data_AF-A0A2U3D7Y6-F1
#
_entry.id   AF-A0A2U3D7Y6-F1
#
_cell.length_a   1.000
_cell.length_b   1.000
_cell.length_c   1.000
_cell.angle_alpha   90.00
_cell.angle_beta   90.00
_cell.angle_gamma   90.00
#
_symmetry.space_group_name_H-M   'P 1'
#
loop_
_entity.id
_entity.type
_entity.pdbx_description
1 polymer ?
#
loop_
_entity_poly.entity_id
_entity_poly.type
_entity_poly.pdbx_seq_one_letter_code
_entity_poly.pdbx_strand_id
1 'polypeptide(L)'
;MEQRMTHHLTSKRKHLRQLLSFAIFFAVVSYPVKHIIEVNVANHLSTWQAVAYLMITIAGMLLGFSLQERLQRFADEFSRALLQNFSEERRIAYLRHTAIIILFLSLLTSLLWTNAALNQFVDLHRGLYVEANLLVYLMGFVIALAWILLLGRFALYGLLFSSTLTFMMIANLLARHSL
;
A
#
# COMPACT_ATOMS: atom_id res chain seq x y z
N MET A 1 -33.96 12.25 -20.21
CA MET A 1 -34.18 12.05 -18.76
C MET A 1 -33.38 10.85 -18.23
N GLU A 2 -33.24 9.75 -18.98
CA GLU A 2 -32.45 8.56 -18.59
C GLU A 2 -30.97 8.82 -18.29
N GLN A 3 -30.28 9.66 -19.08
CA GLN A 3 -28.84 9.94 -18.86
C GLN A 3 -28.53 10.60 -17.50
N ARG A 4 -29.46 11.39 -16.93
CA ARG A 4 -29.27 11.96 -15.58
C ARG A 4 -29.40 10.91 -14.50
N MET A 5 -30.22 9.89 -14.72
CA MET A 5 -30.49 8.84 -13.74
C MET A 5 -29.32 7.84 -13.64
N THR A 6 -28.69 7.49 -14.77
CA THR A 6 -27.51 6.61 -14.78
C THR A 6 -26.30 7.25 -14.09
N HIS A 7 -26.08 8.55 -14.31
CA HIS A 7 -24.97 9.28 -13.66
C HIS A 7 -25.13 9.38 -12.12
N HIS A 8 -26.35 9.43 -11.61
CA HIS A 8 -26.57 9.52 -10.17
C HIS A 8 -26.25 8.19 -9.44
N LEU A 9 -26.58 7.06 -10.06
CA LEU A 9 -26.35 5.73 -9.50
C LEU A 9 -24.86 5.36 -9.44
N THR A 10 -24.07 5.76 -10.45
CA THR A 10 -22.62 5.50 -10.47
C THR A 10 -21.89 6.29 -9.38
N SER A 11 -22.30 7.55 -9.15
CA SER A 11 -21.72 8.40 -8.11
C SER A 11 -21.94 7.84 -6.70
N LYS A 12 -23.16 7.38 -6.38
CA LYS A 12 -23.46 6.79 -5.06
C LYS A 12 -22.62 5.54 -4.77
N ARG A 13 -22.50 4.63 -5.74
CA ARG A 13 -21.68 3.41 -5.60
C ARG A 13 -20.21 3.73 -5.34
N LYS A 14 -19.68 4.77 -5.98
CA LYS A 14 -18.30 5.21 -5.77
C LYS A 14 -18.06 5.73 -4.35
N HIS A 15 -18.96 6.56 -3.84
CA HIS A 15 -18.87 7.07 -2.46
C HIS A 15 -18.94 5.94 -1.44
N LEU A 16 -19.85 4.98 -1.64
CA LEU A 16 -19.96 3.81 -0.77
C LEU A 16 -18.67 2.98 -0.75
N ARG A 17 -18.07 2.72 -1.92
CA ARG A 17 -16.77 2.00 -2.01
C ARG A 17 -15.66 2.74 -1.26
N GLN A 18 -15.59 4.06 -1.40
CA GLN A 18 -14.61 4.87 -0.69
C GLN A 18 -14.81 4.79 0.83
N LEU A 19 -16.04 5.01 1.31
CA LEU A 19 -16.37 4.88 2.73
C LEU A 19 -16.00 3.51 3.29
N LEU A 20 -16.29 2.45 2.55
CA LEU A 20 -15.94 1.08 2.95
C LEU A 20 -14.42 0.89 3.02
N SER A 21 -13.67 1.36 2.01
CA SER A 21 -12.21 1.29 2.01
C SER A 21 -11.59 2.09 3.17
N PHE A 22 -12.12 3.28 3.49
CA PHE A 22 -11.71 4.04 4.66
C PHE A 22 -12.02 3.29 5.96
N ALA A 23 -13.23 2.74 6.09
CA ALA A 23 -13.62 1.99 7.28
C ALA A 23 -12.72 0.76 7.50
N ILE A 24 -12.43 0.00 6.43
CA ILE A 24 -11.49 -1.13 6.49
C ILE A 24 -10.10 -0.66 6.88
N PHE A 25 -9.59 0.41 6.27
CA PHE A 25 -8.28 0.95 6.60
C PHE A 25 -8.18 1.37 8.07
N PHE A 26 -9.14 2.17 8.56
CA PHE A 26 -9.16 2.60 9.96
C PHE A 26 -9.35 1.43 10.92
N ALA A 27 -10.16 0.43 10.57
CA ALA A 27 -10.31 -0.78 11.37
C ALA A 27 -8.98 -1.56 11.49
N VAL A 28 -8.24 -1.70 10.39
CA VAL A 28 -6.94 -2.41 10.37
C VAL A 28 -5.84 -1.62 11.10
N VAL A 29 -5.88 -0.29 11.04
CA VAL A 29 -4.91 0.60 11.71
C VAL A 29 -5.29 0.88 13.18
N SER A 30 -6.47 0.46 13.61
CA SER A 30 -6.99 0.77 14.95
C SER A 30 -6.18 0.11 16.08
N TYR A 31 -6.28 0.72 17.27
CA TYR A 31 -5.62 0.28 18.50
C TYR A 31 -5.76 -1.22 18.84
N PRO A 32 -6.93 -1.88 18.66
CA PRO A 32 -7.07 -3.32 18.88
C PRO A 32 -6.11 -4.19 18.06
N VAL A 33 -5.91 -3.86 16.78
CA VAL A 33 -4.99 -4.61 15.91
C VAL A 33 -3.55 -4.40 16.38
N LYS A 34 -3.20 -3.17 16.75
CA LYS A 34 -1.89 -2.86 17.34
C LYS A 34 -1.64 -3.66 18.62
N HIS A 35 -2.62 -3.74 19.51
CA HIS A 35 -2.50 -4.48 20.76
C HIS A 35 -2.32 -5.99 20.52
N ILE A 36 -3.05 -6.58 19.56
CA ILE A 36 -2.87 -7.99 19.17
C ILE A 36 -1.46 -8.23 18.63
N ILE A 37 -0.90 -7.30 17.86
CA ILE A 37 0.48 -7.40 17.36
C ILE A 37 1.46 -7.33 18.54
N GLU A 38 1.33 -6.34 19.43
CA GLU A 38 2.23 -6.14 20.58
C GLU A 38 2.25 -7.37 21.50
N VAL A 39 1.08 -7.96 21.80
CA VAL A 39 0.96 -9.16 22.63
C VAL A 39 1.61 -10.39 21.96
N ASN A 40 1.50 -10.52 20.64
CA ASN A 40 2.09 -11.66 19.92
C ASN A 40 3.59 -11.50 19.65
N VAL A 41 4.07 -10.27 19.48
CA VAL A 41 5.50 -9.94 19.38
C VAL A 41 6.23 -10.26 20.68
N ALA A 42 5.60 -9.99 21.83
CA ALA A 42 6.13 -10.38 23.14
C ALA A 42 6.36 -11.91 23.28
N ASN A 43 5.66 -12.71 22.47
CA ASN A 43 5.80 -14.18 22.45
C ASN A 43 6.77 -14.69 21.35
N HIS A 44 7.57 -13.81 20.73
CA HIS A 44 8.52 -14.12 19.65
C HIS A 44 7.87 -14.76 18.39
N LEU A 45 6.57 -14.55 18.17
CA LEU A 45 5.86 -15.09 17.01
C LEU A 45 6.00 -14.14 15.81
N SER A 46 7.17 -14.17 15.16
CA SER A 46 7.51 -13.36 13.96
C SER A 46 6.49 -13.48 12.83
N THR A 47 5.78 -14.60 12.74
CA THR A 47 4.71 -14.85 11.76
C THR A 47 3.54 -13.87 11.86
N TRP A 48 3.07 -13.57 13.08
CA TRP A 48 1.89 -12.71 13.26
C TRP A 48 2.16 -11.26 12.88
N GLN A 49 3.40 -10.79 13.11
CA GLN A 49 3.85 -9.48 12.68
C GLN A 49 3.86 -9.38 11.15
N ALA A 50 4.34 -10.42 10.45
CA ALA A 50 4.33 -10.45 8.99
C ALA A 50 2.89 -10.46 8.40
N VAL A 51 1.98 -11.22 9.02
CA VAL A 51 0.55 -11.22 8.65
C VAL A 51 -0.09 -9.85 8.89
N ALA A 52 0.23 -9.20 10.01
CA ALA A 52 -0.27 -7.85 10.28
C ALA A 52 0.22 -6.82 9.25
N TYR A 53 1.49 -6.86 8.89
CA TYR A 53 2.04 -6.01 7.83
C TYR A 53 1.38 -6.26 6.47
N LEU A 54 1.08 -7.51 6.14
CA LEU A 54 0.32 -7.85 4.94
C LEU A 54 -1.08 -7.20 4.98
N MET A 55 -1.81 -7.37 6.08
CA MET A 55 -3.16 -6.80 6.23
C MET A 55 -3.16 -5.28 6.12
N ILE A 56 -2.20 -4.62 6.78
CA ILE A 56 -1.99 -3.17 6.70
C ILE A 56 -1.71 -2.74 5.26
N THR A 57 -0.80 -3.43 4.58
CA THR A 57 -0.42 -3.12 3.19
C THR A 57 -1.61 -3.26 2.26
N ILE A 58 -2.36 -4.37 2.35
CA ILE A 58 -3.59 -4.60 1.57
C ILE A 58 -4.61 -3.50 1.85
N ALA A 59 -4.84 -3.14 3.12
CA ALA A 59 -5.78 -2.09 3.48
C ALA A 59 -5.37 -0.73 2.88
N GLY A 60 -4.08 -0.37 2.95
CA GLY A 60 -3.53 0.83 2.33
C GLY A 60 -3.69 0.81 0.80
N MET A 61 -3.48 -0.34 0.16
CA MET A 61 -3.68 -0.50 -1.28
C MET A 61 -5.14 -0.33 -1.67
N LEU A 62 -6.08 -0.96 -0.94
CA LEU A 62 -7.52 -0.81 -1.16
C LEU A 62 -7.96 0.64 -1.03
N LEU A 63 -7.43 1.35 -0.03
CA LEU A 63 -7.65 2.78 0.13
C LEU A 63 -7.13 3.56 -1.09
N GLY A 64 -5.91 3.31 -1.53
CA GLY A 64 -5.33 3.92 -2.74
C GLY A 64 -6.18 3.68 -3.99
N PHE A 65 -6.59 2.44 -4.24
CA PHE A 65 -7.45 2.11 -5.39
C PHE A 65 -8.83 2.77 -5.31
N SER A 66 -9.40 2.96 -4.13
CA SER A 66 -10.67 3.69 -3.96
C SER A 66 -10.57 5.16 -4.39
N LEU A 67 -9.34 5.70 -4.40
CA LEU A 67 -9.02 7.08 -4.77
C LEU A 67 -8.38 7.18 -6.17
N GLN A 68 -8.43 6.12 -6.99
CA GLN A 68 -7.73 6.02 -8.27
C GLN A 68 -7.85 7.27 -9.16
N GLU A 69 -9.05 7.75 -9.45
CA GLU A 69 -9.23 8.93 -10.31
C GLU A 69 -8.70 10.25 -9.71
N ARG A 70 -8.67 10.36 -8.38
CA ARG A 70 -8.10 11.54 -7.70
C ARG A 70 -6.58 11.47 -7.75
N LEU A 71 -6.03 10.29 -7.52
CA LEU A 71 -4.59 10.03 -7.57
C LEU A 71 -4.00 10.20 -8.96
N GLN A 72 -4.69 9.72 -10.01
CA GLN A 72 -4.26 9.93 -11.40
C GLN A 72 -4.22 11.41 -11.75
N ARG A 73 -5.30 12.16 -11.45
CA ARG A 73 -5.34 13.60 -11.69
C ARG A 73 -4.26 14.35 -10.92
N PHE A 74 -4.07 14.01 -9.64
CA PHE A 74 -3.01 14.59 -8.83
C PHE A 74 -1.63 14.30 -9.42
N ALA A 75 -1.35 13.07 -9.84
CA ALA A 75 -0.08 12.71 -10.45
C ALA A 75 0.15 13.41 -11.80
N ASP A 76 -0.90 13.55 -12.61
CA ASP A 76 -0.84 14.29 -13.87
C ASP A 76 -0.58 15.77 -13.64
N GLU A 77 -1.31 16.42 -12.73
CA GLU A 77 -1.12 17.82 -12.34
C GLU A 77 0.27 18.07 -11.75
N PHE A 78 0.70 17.20 -10.83
CA PHE A 78 2.01 17.26 -10.20
C PHE A 78 3.14 17.08 -11.22
N SER A 79 3.00 16.12 -12.14
CA SER A 79 4.00 15.90 -13.20
C SER A 79 4.06 17.07 -14.19
N ARG A 80 2.92 17.70 -14.51
CA ARG A 80 2.88 18.91 -15.34
C ARG A 80 3.56 20.09 -14.64
N ALA A 81 3.37 20.23 -13.33
CA ALA A 81 3.99 21.28 -12.55
C ALA A 81 5.51 21.10 -12.43
N LEU A 82 5.99 19.86 -12.25
CA LEU A 82 7.42 19.55 -12.13
C LEU A 82 8.16 19.50 -13.48
N LEU A 83 7.53 18.99 -14.54
CA LEU A 83 8.13 18.72 -15.84
C LEU A 83 7.49 19.58 -16.94
N GLN A 84 7.47 20.89 -16.72
CA GLN A 84 6.77 21.86 -17.58
C GLN A 84 7.24 21.81 -19.04
N ASN A 85 8.54 21.57 -19.27
CA ASN A 85 9.17 21.59 -20.60
C ASN A 85 9.17 20.22 -21.31
N PHE A 86 8.61 19.18 -20.70
CA PHE A 86 8.61 17.84 -21.27
C PHE A 86 7.39 17.64 -22.14
N SER A 87 7.55 16.94 -23.28
CA SER A 87 6.40 16.48 -24.06
C SER A 87 5.53 15.52 -23.22
N GLU A 88 4.26 15.40 -23.57
CA GLU A 88 3.32 14.54 -22.85
C GLU A 88 3.78 13.07 -22.81
N GLU A 89 4.28 12.56 -23.93
CA GLU A 89 4.86 11.21 -24.02
C GLU A 89 6.02 11.01 -23.05
N ARG A 90 6.94 11.99 -22.95
CA ARG A 90 8.08 11.91 -22.02
C ARG A 90 7.64 11.98 -20.57
N ARG A 91 6.63 12.79 -20.23
CA ARG A 91 6.07 12.85 -18.87
C ARG A 91 5.44 11.52 -18.46
N ILE A 92 4.64 10.92 -19.35
CA ILE A 92 4.03 9.60 -19.11
C ILE A 92 5.11 8.53 -18.92
N ALA A 93 6.15 8.55 -19.77
CA ALA A 93 7.28 7.65 -19.62
C ALA A 93 7.96 7.84 -18.25
N TYR A 94 8.22 9.08 -17.83
CA TYR A 94 8.84 9.38 -16.54
C TYR A 94 7.98 8.86 -15.38
N LEU A 95 6.67 9.14 -15.37
CA LEU A 95 5.74 8.65 -14.35
C LEU A 95 5.75 7.12 -14.23
N ARG A 96 5.81 6.40 -15.36
CA ARG A 96 5.92 4.93 -15.36
C ARG A 96 7.25 4.46 -14.79
N HIS A 97 8.36 5.10 -15.12
CA HIS A 97 9.66 4.77 -14.54
C HIS A 97 9.69 5.02 -13.04
N THR A 98 9.16 6.16 -12.58
CA THR A 98 9.02 6.46 -11.15
C THR A 98 8.15 5.42 -10.45
N ALA A 99 7.04 4.99 -11.04
CA ALA A 99 6.20 3.93 -10.50
C ALA A 99 6.96 2.60 -10.35
N ILE A 100 7.77 2.21 -11.35
CA ILE A 100 8.61 1.00 -11.27
C ILE A 100 9.63 1.12 -10.14
N ILE A 101 10.30 2.26 -10.03
CA ILE A 101 11.27 2.52 -8.95
C ILE A 101 10.58 2.42 -7.59
N ILE A 102 9.39 3.00 -7.42
CA ILE A 102 8.60 2.92 -6.19
C ILE A 102 8.27 1.46 -5.86
N LEU A 103 7.81 0.66 -6.83
CA LEU A 103 7.51 -0.76 -6.61
C LEU A 103 8.77 -1.53 -6.19
N PHE A 104 9.90 -1.28 -6.85
CA PHE A 104 11.16 -1.92 -6.50
C PHE A 104 11.66 -1.52 -5.10
N LEU A 105 11.58 -0.24 -4.75
CA LEU A 105 11.91 0.25 -3.41
C LEU A 105 10.99 -0.35 -2.36
N SER A 106 9.69 -0.48 -2.64
CA SER A 106 8.74 -1.10 -1.71
C SER A 106 9.06 -2.58 -1.44
N LEU A 107 9.53 -3.30 -2.46
CA LEU A 107 10.01 -4.67 -2.32
C LEU A 107 11.27 -4.72 -1.45
N LEU A 108 12.23 -3.81 -1.70
CA LEU A 108 13.46 -3.73 -0.92
C LEU A 108 13.19 -3.37 0.55
N THR A 109 12.29 -2.42 0.81
CA THR A 109 11.84 -2.09 2.16
C THR A 109 11.20 -3.30 2.84
N SER A 110 10.39 -4.08 2.12
CA SER A 110 9.80 -5.31 2.66
C SER A 110 10.86 -6.33 3.08
N LEU A 111 11.96 -6.46 2.31
CA LEU A 111 13.11 -7.30 2.68
C LEU A 111 13.84 -6.78 3.92
N LEU A 112 13.99 -5.46 4.09
CA LEU A 112 14.58 -4.88 5.30
C LEU A 112 13.78 -5.28 6.54
N TRP A 113 12.45 -5.27 6.48
CA TRP A 113 11.57 -5.70 7.58
C TRP A 113 11.62 -7.20 7.89
N THR A 114 12.28 -8.01 7.05
CA THR A 114 12.56 -9.43 7.38
C THR A 114 13.81 -9.61 8.24
N ASN A 115 14.62 -8.57 8.42
CA ASN A 115 15.81 -8.61 9.25
C ASN A 115 15.43 -8.43 10.73
N ALA A 116 15.57 -9.50 11.52
CA ALA A 116 15.24 -9.50 12.94
C ALA A 116 16.04 -8.47 13.75
N ALA A 117 17.33 -8.25 13.42
CA ALA A 117 18.16 -7.27 14.12
C ALA A 117 17.69 -5.83 13.86
N LEU A 118 17.27 -5.53 12.62
CA LEU A 118 16.69 -4.22 12.29
C LEU A 118 15.37 -4.01 13.02
N ASN A 119 14.50 -5.03 13.05
CA ASN A 119 13.23 -4.94 13.76
C ASN A 119 13.43 -4.68 15.25
N GLN A 120 14.33 -5.45 15.89
CA GLN A 120 14.67 -5.24 17.29
C GLN A 120 15.24 -3.84 17.55
N PHE A 121 16.09 -3.33 16.65
CA PHE A 121 16.61 -1.96 16.75
C PHE A 121 15.48 -0.92 16.67
N VAL A 122 14.55 -1.07 15.72
CA VAL A 122 13.38 -0.18 15.58
C VAL A 122 12.49 -0.23 16.82
N ASP A 123 12.25 -1.42 17.37
CA ASP A 123 11.41 -1.62 18.57
C ASP A 123 12.00 -0.97 19.83
N LEU A 124 13.33 -0.94 19.95
CA LEU A 124 14.02 -0.27 21.06
C LEU A 124 13.97 1.27 20.97
N HIS A 125 13.73 1.82 19.78
CA HIS A 125 13.76 3.27 19.54
C HIS A 125 12.35 3.82 19.26
N ARG A 126 11.67 4.31 20.30
CA ARG A 126 10.27 4.76 20.23
C ARG A 126 9.95 5.75 19.11
N GLY A 127 10.85 6.69 18.82
CA GLY A 127 10.68 7.64 17.70
C GLY A 127 10.69 6.93 16.35
N LEU A 128 11.70 6.08 16.13
CA LEU A 128 11.87 5.29 14.91
C LEU A 128 10.70 4.31 14.71
N TYR A 129 10.18 3.73 15.79
CA TYR A 129 9.02 2.84 15.75
C TYR A 129 7.76 3.53 15.21
N VAL A 130 7.50 4.78 15.59
CA VAL A 130 6.34 5.54 15.09
C VAL A 130 6.50 5.84 13.60
N GLU A 131 7.69 6.30 13.20
CA GLU A 131 8.01 6.60 11.81
C GLU A 131 7.96 5.37 10.92
N ALA A 132 8.50 4.24 11.39
CA ALA A 132 8.46 2.94 10.74
C ALA A 132 7.02 2.49 10.47
N ASN A 133 6.15 2.55 11.49
CA ASN A 133 4.75 2.18 11.33
C ASN A 133 4.02 3.12 10.37
N LEU A 134 4.28 4.43 10.45
CA LEU A 134 3.72 5.41 9.50
C LEU A 134 4.15 5.10 8.06
N LEU A 135 5.42 4.77 7.84
CA LEU A 135 5.94 4.36 6.56
C LEU A 135 5.23 3.11 6.04
N VAL A 136 5.04 2.09 6.88
CA VAL A 136 4.31 0.86 6.49
C VAL A 136 2.85 1.17 6.13
N TYR A 137 2.17 2.03 6.90
CA TYR A 137 0.80 2.46 6.58
C TYR A 137 0.72 3.18 5.23
N LEU A 138 1.69 4.06 4.95
CA LEU A 138 1.76 4.81 3.70
C LEU A 138 2.21 3.93 2.52
N MET A 139 3.01 2.89 2.77
CA MET A 139 3.59 2.06 1.72
C MET A 139 2.50 1.36 0.87
N GLY A 140 1.46 0.81 1.49
CA GLY A 140 0.35 0.22 0.76
C GLY A 140 -0.35 1.22 -0.18
N PHE A 141 -0.55 2.45 0.29
CA PHE A 141 -1.13 3.52 -0.52
C PHE A 141 -0.24 3.90 -1.71
N VAL A 142 1.06 4.04 -1.46
CA VAL A 142 2.07 4.38 -2.47
C VAL A 142 2.23 3.25 -3.51
N ILE A 143 2.18 1.98 -3.09
CA ILE A 143 2.16 0.82 -3.98
C ILE A 143 0.93 0.86 -4.89
N ALA A 144 -0.26 1.15 -4.35
CA ALA A 144 -1.46 1.29 -5.16
C ALA A 144 -1.33 2.44 -6.18
N LEU A 145 -0.80 3.60 -5.78
CA LEU A 145 -0.51 4.70 -6.70
C LEU A 145 0.43 4.24 -7.84
N ALA A 146 1.51 3.52 -7.52
CA ALA A 146 2.43 3.02 -8.53
C ALA A 146 1.74 2.06 -9.52
N TRP A 147 0.91 1.12 -9.03
CA TRP A 147 0.13 0.24 -9.89
C TRP A 147 -0.90 0.99 -10.74
N ILE A 148 -1.51 2.04 -10.20
CA ILE A 148 -2.44 2.92 -10.93
C ILE A 148 -1.73 3.63 -12.08
N LEU A 149 -0.51 4.15 -11.85
CA LEU A 149 0.28 4.81 -12.88
C LEU A 149 0.82 3.83 -13.93
N LEU A 150 1.15 2.62 -13.52
CA LEU A 150 1.72 1.60 -14.40
C LEU A 150 0.66 0.90 -15.27
N LEU A 151 -0.46 0.47 -14.67
CA LEU A 151 -1.47 -0.38 -15.30
C LEU A 151 -2.79 0.32 -15.60
N GLY A 152 -3.01 1.55 -15.09
CA GLY A 152 -4.23 2.32 -15.32
C GLY A 152 -5.49 1.56 -14.88
N ARG A 153 -6.37 1.21 -15.83
CA ARG A 153 -7.61 0.46 -15.56
C ARG A 153 -7.38 -0.94 -14.96
N PHE A 154 -6.18 -1.49 -15.15
CA PHE A 154 -5.79 -2.83 -14.74
C PHE A 154 -5.03 -2.84 -13.40
N ALA A 155 -4.99 -1.72 -12.68
CA ALA A 155 -4.25 -1.57 -11.43
C ALA A 155 -4.65 -2.58 -10.33
N LEU A 156 -5.89 -3.10 -10.36
CA LEU A 156 -6.34 -4.14 -9.44
C LEU A 156 -5.54 -5.45 -9.55
N TYR A 157 -4.97 -5.77 -10.71
CA TYR A 157 -4.05 -6.92 -10.82
C TYR A 157 -2.78 -6.72 -10.01
N GLY A 158 -2.38 -5.47 -9.78
CA GLY A 158 -1.30 -5.11 -8.86
C GLY A 158 -1.56 -5.58 -7.43
N LEU A 159 -2.82 -5.56 -6.97
CA LEU A 159 -3.19 -6.11 -5.65
C LEU A 159 -2.92 -7.60 -5.57
N LEU A 160 -3.32 -8.36 -6.60
CA LEU A 160 -3.10 -9.80 -6.65
C LEU A 160 -1.61 -10.11 -6.68
N PHE A 161 -0.85 -9.40 -7.52
CA PHE A 161 0.60 -9.61 -7.63
C PHE A 161 1.33 -9.28 -6.33
N SER A 162 1.06 -8.11 -5.73
CA SER A 162 1.65 -7.72 -4.43
C SER A 162 1.27 -8.72 -3.33
N SER A 163 0.02 -9.18 -3.27
CA SER A 163 -0.42 -10.15 -2.26
C SER A 163 0.30 -11.49 -2.43
N THR A 164 0.45 -11.99 -3.65
CA THR A 164 1.19 -13.23 -3.93
C THR A 164 2.65 -13.12 -3.52
N LEU A 165 3.33 -12.01 -3.85
CA LEU A 165 4.72 -11.79 -3.45
C LEU A 165 4.89 -11.78 -1.93
N THR A 166 4.02 -11.05 -1.22
CA THR A 166 4.07 -11.02 0.24
C THR A 166 3.75 -12.39 0.85
N PHE A 167 2.80 -13.14 0.29
CA PHE A 167 2.50 -14.50 0.73
C PHE A 167 3.70 -15.44 0.56
N MET A 168 4.38 -15.39 -0.58
CA MET A 168 5.62 -16.16 -0.81
C MET A 168 6.72 -15.78 0.20
N MET A 169 6.83 -14.50 0.54
CA MET A 169 7.77 -14.03 1.57
C MET A 169 7.44 -14.60 2.95
N ILE A 170 6.17 -14.57 3.36
CA ILE A 170 5.70 -15.15 4.63
C ILE A 170 5.94 -16.67 4.65
N ALA A 171 5.62 -17.37 3.56
CA ALA A 171 5.86 -18.80 3.44
C ALA A 171 7.35 -19.14 3.57
N ASN A 172 8.23 -18.35 2.94
CA ASN A 172 9.68 -18.51 3.07
C ASN A 172 10.19 -18.22 4.49
N LEU A 173 9.62 -17.24 5.19
CA LEU A 173 9.94 -16.96 6.59
C LEU A 173 9.52 -18.13 7.49
N LEU A 174 8.31 -18.65 7.30
CA LEU A 174 7.78 -19.80 8.02
C LEU A 174 8.65 -21.04 7.85
N ALA A 175 9.02 -21.35 6.60
CA ALA A 175 9.87 -22.50 6.29
C ALA A 175 11.26 -22.44 6.96
N ARG A 176 11.78 -21.25 7.23
CA ARG A 176 13.07 -21.06 7.94
C ARG A 176 12.99 -21.25 9.44
N HIS A 177 11.83 -21.07 10.06
CA HIS A 177 11.66 -21.19 11.52
C HIS A 177 11.08 -22.56 11.93
N SER A 178 10.62 -23.37 10.97
CA SER A 178 10.17 -24.75 11.21
C SER A 178 11.30 -25.79 11.18
N LEU A 179 12.53 -25.36 10.88
CA LEU A 179 13.77 -26.14 10.92
C LEU A 179 14.60 -25.70 12.12
#